data_AF-A0A8B7DVR9-F1
#
_entry.id   AF-A0A8B7DVR9-F1
#
_cell.length_a   1.000
_cell.length_b   1.000
_cell.length_c   1.000
_cell.angle_alpha   90.00
_cell.angle_beta   90.00
_cell.angle_gamma   90.00
#
_symmetry.space_group_name_H-M   'P 1'
#
loop_
_entity.id
_entity.type
_entity.pdbx_description
1 polymer ?
#
loop_
_entity_poly.entity_id
_entity_poly.type
_entity_poly.pdbx_seq_one_letter_code
_entity_poly.pdbx_strand_id
1 'polypeptide(L)'
;MLLKAEVPWITFGWCVAHRLELSLKEKLGKTASFNDVDYMILKMHYIYKKSPKKLRQLGELVSILEDDEYNIGGYRPKKASGTRWISHKVQALEMILDKYGVYLTHLENMTEDITFTNAERAKFKGYHKKWIHARMPLYIALFIEILAPAKMLSKCFQSDEIDVLASSGFVQQAKSHLNRIQKTKFINLPTVKRFLAKVTEKEGKFYFQGVALNDFVNAKYLVKKSKSIHIELVTNSIIERLETSDTITDMYGTKVLNTEACQGEDIECLDLYISEKISFIRAQRELLDAEYIRLQMECENLEKEYKNSIGPHERSLYKALEDMKVERQAYHGNVFVDFLGYCISYVSLKPDPQFSGKIRPLNSATQFPLNEQQVSAPETLKNKLV
;
A
#
# COMPACT_ATOMS: atom_id res chain seq x y z
N MET A 1 9.56 -26.46 1.63
CA MET A 1 10.62 -26.46 0.60
C MET A 1 10.56 -27.75 -0.24
N LEU A 2 9.36 -28.26 -0.53
CA LEU A 2 9.11 -29.45 -1.37
C LEU A 2 9.10 -29.09 -2.86
N LEU A 3 8.50 -27.93 -3.19
CA LEU A 3 8.38 -27.43 -4.57
C LEU A 3 9.73 -27.24 -5.28
N LYS A 4 10.80 -26.85 -4.58
CA LYS A 4 12.14 -26.70 -5.17
C LYS A 4 12.84 -28.04 -5.42
N ALA A 5 12.44 -29.09 -4.71
CA ALA A 5 12.94 -30.44 -4.94
C ALA A 5 12.27 -31.08 -6.17
N GLU A 6 10.98 -30.79 -6.38
CA GLU A 6 10.22 -31.23 -7.56
C GLU A 6 10.49 -30.34 -8.78
N VAL A 7 10.78 -29.06 -8.56
CA VAL A 7 10.98 -28.04 -9.60
C VAL A 7 12.27 -27.25 -9.33
N PRO A 8 13.46 -27.81 -9.63
CA PRO A 8 14.75 -27.20 -9.24
C PRO A 8 15.03 -25.81 -9.81
N TRP A 9 14.38 -25.48 -10.92
CA TRP A 9 14.54 -24.23 -11.65
C TRP A 9 13.58 -23.12 -11.16
N ILE A 10 12.67 -23.41 -10.22
CA ILE A 10 11.81 -22.38 -9.65
C ILE A 10 12.62 -21.41 -8.77
N THR A 11 12.40 -20.11 -8.99
CA THR A 11 13.02 -19.04 -8.21
C THR A 11 11.96 -18.29 -7.44
N PHE A 12 12.13 -18.18 -6.13
CA PHE A 12 11.21 -17.44 -5.27
C PHE A 12 11.67 -16.00 -5.12
N GLY A 13 10.85 -15.07 -5.60
CA GLY A 13 10.99 -13.64 -5.35
C GLY A 13 10.16 -13.22 -4.13
N TRP A 14 10.67 -12.28 -3.34
CA TRP A 14 9.89 -11.67 -2.27
C TRP A 14 9.15 -10.45 -2.80
N CYS A 15 7.86 -10.32 -2.52
CA CYS A 15 7.06 -9.16 -2.93
C CYS A 15 7.67 -7.84 -2.41
N VAL A 16 7.95 -6.92 -3.35
CA VAL A 16 8.58 -5.62 -3.09
C VAL A 16 7.69 -4.73 -2.23
N ALA A 17 6.40 -4.68 -2.53
CA ALA A 17 5.42 -3.96 -1.73
C ALA A 17 5.42 -4.46 -0.27
N HIS A 18 5.55 -5.78 -0.07
CA HIS A 18 5.63 -6.36 1.26
C HIS A 18 6.94 -6.02 1.97
N ARG A 19 8.09 -6.10 1.27
CA ARG A 19 9.41 -5.70 1.82
C ARG A 19 9.41 -4.23 2.28
N LEU A 20 8.85 -3.33 1.48
CA LEU A 20 8.68 -1.92 1.85
C LEU A 20 7.84 -1.77 3.13
N GLU A 21 6.69 -2.46 3.20
CA GLU A 21 5.82 -2.41 4.37
C GLU A 21 6.47 -2.93 5.65
N LEU A 22 7.25 -4.02 5.56
CA LEU A 22 7.98 -4.56 6.70
C LEU A 22 9.04 -3.59 7.21
N SER A 23 9.81 -2.98 6.31
CA SER A 23 10.83 -2.00 6.67
C SER A 23 10.24 -0.76 7.35
N LEU A 24 9.11 -0.26 6.84
CA LEU A 24 8.41 0.87 7.45
C LEU A 24 7.91 0.52 8.86
N LYS A 25 7.30 -0.66 9.05
CA LYS A 25 6.87 -1.13 10.37
C LYS A 25 8.02 -1.22 11.35
N GLU A 26 9.14 -1.80 10.92
CA GLU A 26 10.30 -2.01 11.79
C GLU A 26 10.91 -0.68 12.24
N LYS A 27 11.12 0.27 11.32
CA LYS A 27 11.77 1.55 11.63
C LYS A 27 10.85 2.50 12.39
N LEU A 28 9.61 2.66 11.93
CA LEU A 28 8.65 3.55 12.60
C LEU A 28 8.22 2.98 13.96
N GLY A 29 8.13 1.66 14.08
CA GLY A 29 7.81 0.96 15.33
C GLY A 29 8.84 1.15 16.44
N LYS A 30 10.04 1.66 16.13
CA LYS A 30 11.04 2.05 17.14
C LYS A 30 10.75 3.43 17.76
N THR A 31 9.81 4.20 17.20
CA THR A 31 9.48 5.55 17.70
C THR A 31 8.24 5.55 18.57
N ALA A 32 8.34 6.17 19.75
CA ALA A 32 7.24 6.28 20.70
C ALA A 32 6.02 7.03 20.10
N SER A 33 6.27 8.07 19.29
CA SER A 33 5.21 8.85 18.64
C SER A 33 4.38 8.02 17.66
N PHE A 34 5.03 7.18 16.85
CA PHE A 34 4.32 6.30 15.92
C PHE A 34 3.55 5.19 16.66
N ASN A 35 4.16 4.59 17.68
CA ASN A 35 3.51 3.57 18.50
C ASN A 35 2.28 4.11 19.24
N ASP A 36 2.33 5.36 19.74
CA ASP A 36 1.19 6.00 20.36
C ASP A 36 0.01 6.17 19.38
N VAL A 37 0.31 6.60 18.15
CA VAL A 37 -0.70 6.73 17.08
C VAL A 37 -1.20 5.37 16.60
N ASP A 38 -0.33 4.38 16.41
CA ASP A 38 -0.71 3.01 16.03
C ASP A 38 -1.61 2.36 17.08
N TYR A 39 -1.26 2.51 18.35
CA TYR A 39 -2.06 2.04 19.46
C TYR A 39 -3.44 2.68 19.48
N MET A 40 -3.53 4.00 19.26
CA MET A 40 -4.81 4.70 19.18
C MET A 40 -5.69 4.14 18.06
N ILE A 41 -5.16 4.02 16.84
CA ILE A 41 -5.93 3.49 15.69
C ILE A 41 -6.43 2.08 15.99
N LEU A 42 -5.56 1.23 16.54
CA LEU A 42 -5.90 -0.14 16.89
C LEU A 42 -7.04 -0.19 17.90
N LYS A 43 -6.95 0.61 18.98
CA LYS A 43 -7.99 0.63 20.02
C LYS A 43 -9.29 1.24 19.51
N MET A 44 -9.25 2.31 18.73
CA MET A 44 -10.43 2.87 18.07
C MET A 44 -11.13 1.80 17.22
N HIS A 45 -10.39 1.09 16.35
CA HIS A 45 -10.96 0.01 15.55
C HIS A 45 -11.66 -1.05 16.42
N TYR A 46 -11.03 -1.52 17.50
CA TYR A 46 -11.63 -2.54 18.37
C TYR A 46 -12.82 -2.05 19.19
N ILE A 47 -12.85 -0.80 19.63
CA ILE A 47 -13.98 -0.21 20.36
C ILE A 47 -15.26 -0.31 19.53
N TYR A 48 -15.18 0.03 18.24
CA TYR A 48 -16.34 0.11 17.36
C TYR A 48 -16.61 -1.17 16.55
N LYS A 49 -15.59 -2.01 16.30
CA LYS A 49 -15.75 -3.26 15.51
C LYS A 49 -16.78 -4.21 16.12
N LYS A 50 -16.77 -4.36 17.45
CA LYS A 50 -17.57 -5.36 18.16
C LYS A 50 -18.86 -4.81 18.78
N SER A 51 -19.18 -3.53 18.58
CA SER A 51 -20.33 -2.90 19.24
C SER A 51 -21.14 -2.07 18.24
N PRO A 52 -22.20 -2.66 17.65
CA PRO A 52 -23.13 -1.93 16.78
C PRO A 52 -23.77 -0.73 17.49
N LYS A 53 -24.07 -0.84 18.79
CA LYS A 53 -24.60 0.27 19.61
C LYS A 53 -23.66 1.47 19.62
N LYS A 54 -22.38 1.26 19.98
CA LYS A 54 -21.36 2.34 19.99
C LYS A 54 -21.17 2.96 18.62
N LEU A 55 -21.29 2.17 17.56
CA LEU A 55 -21.19 2.67 16.20
C LEU A 55 -22.41 3.51 15.82
N ARG A 56 -23.62 3.14 16.24
CA ARG A 56 -24.84 3.94 15.99
C ARG A 56 -24.75 5.28 16.70
N GLN A 57 -24.38 5.28 17.98
CA GLN A 57 -24.17 6.50 18.78
C GLN A 57 -23.13 7.43 18.16
N LEU A 58 -22.03 6.85 17.64
CA LEU A 58 -21.04 7.62 16.90
C LEU A 58 -21.62 8.23 15.62
N GLY A 59 -22.44 7.49 14.88
CA GLY A 59 -23.12 7.98 13.68
C GLY A 59 -24.08 9.14 13.98
N GLU A 60 -24.82 9.06 15.08
CA GLU A 60 -25.68 10.14 15.58
C GLU A 60 -24.86 11.41 15.86
N LEU A 61 -23.69 11.29 16.50
CA LEU A 61 -22.79 12.43 16.74
C LEU A 61 -22.21 13.02 15.44
N VAL A 62 -21.92 12.18 14.44
CA VAL A 62 -21.42 12.65 13.14
C VAL A 62 -22.50 13.42 12.39
N SER A 63 -23.76 12.99 12.45
CA SER A 63 -24.87 13.71 11.80
C SER A 63 -25.11 15.11 12.36
N ILE A 64 -24.75 15.34 13.64
CA ILE A 64 -24.91 16.65 14.30
C ILE A 64 -23.81 17.63 13.86
N LEU A 65 -22.66 17.13 13.41
CA LEU A 65 -21.47 17.96 13.20
C LEU A 65 -21.40 18.66 11.83
N GLU A 66 -22.43 18.51 10.98
CA GLU A 66 -22.62 19.19 9.67
C GLU A 66 -21.35 19.90 9.16
N ASP A 67 -20.36 19.12 8.75
CA ASP A 67 -19.14 19.64 8.11
C ASP A 67 -18.88 18.78 6.86
N ASP A 68 -19.33 19.30 5.71
CA ASP A 68 -19.29 18.64 4.40
C ASP A 68 -17.86 18.41 3.88
N GLU A 69 -16.87 19.06 4.47
CA GLU A 69 -15.56 19.25 3.83
C GLU A 69 -14.62 18.04 3.98
N TYR A 70 -14.84 17.20 4.98
CA TYR A 70 -14.19 15.90 5.06
C TYR A 70 -15.26 14.82 5.20
N ASN A 71 -15.70 14.23 4.10
CA ASN A 71 -16.55 13.06 4.14
C ASN A 71 -15.76 11.82 3.69
N ILE A 72 -14.62 11.55 4.37
CA ILE A 72 -13.72 10.48 3.96
C ILE A 72 -14.26 9.12 4.43
N GLY A 73 -15.05 8.47 3.58
CA GLY A 73 -15.34 7.03 3.68
C GLY A 73 -16.11 6.62 4.95
N GLY A 74 -16.95 7.51 5.47
CA GLY A 74 -17.80 7.30 6.65
C GLY A 74 -17.07 7.53 7.97
N TYR A 75 -17.65 7.05 9.07
CA TYR A 75 -17.19 7.33 10.43
C TYR A 75 -16.69 6.10 11.20
N ARG A 76 -16.75 4.91 10.61
CA ARG A 76 -16.32 3.65 11.26
C ARG A 76 -14.80 3.49 11.19
N PRO A 77 -14.04 3.50 12.31
CA PRO A 77 -12.58 3.36 12.26
C PRO A 77 -12.10 2.11 11.51
N LYS A 78 -11.26 2.34 10.50
CA LYS A 78 -10.68 1.30 9.66
C LYS A 78 -9.59 0.53 10.40
N LYS A 79 -9.44 -0.75 10.05
CA LYS A 79 -8.32 -1.57 10.51
C LYS A 79 -7.05 -1.08 9.82
N ALA A 80 -6.03 -0.71 10.59
CA ALA A 80 -4.74 -0.25 10.05
C ALA A 80 -3.70 -1.38 9.86
N SER A 81 -4.11 -2.64 10.00
CA SER A 81 -3.23 -3.81 9.91
C SER A 81 -3.80 -4.91 9.00
N GLY A 82 -2.92 -5.60 8.29
CA GLY A 82 -3.25 -6.67 7.34
C GLY A 82 -2.36 -6.64 6.10
N THR A 83 -2.79 -7.35 5.07
CA THR A 83 -2.28 -7.24 3.69
C THR A 83 -2.45 -5.79 3.21
N ARG A 84 -1.47 -5.21 2.51
CA ARG A 84 -1.48 -3.79 2.10
C ARG A 84 -1.47 -2.81 3.28
N TRP A 85 -0.62 -3.07 4.27
CA TRP A 85 -0.54 -2.32 5.52
C TRP A 85 -0.45 -0.80 5.30
N ILE A 86 0.41 -0.31 4.41
CA ILE A 86 0.65 1.15 4.28
C ILE A 86 -0.61 1.88 3.76
N SER A 87 -1.31 1.26 2.80
CA SER A 87 -2.55 1.81 2.26
C SER A 87 -3.64 1.85 3.32
N HIS A 88 -3.83 0.77 4.07
CA HIS A 88 -4.80 0.71 5.16
C HIS A 88 -4.44 1.67 6.31
N LYS A 89 -3.15 1.82 6.60
CA LYS A 89 -2.63 2.70 7.64
C LYS A 89 -2.95 4.16 7.34
N VAL A 90 -2.65 4.63 6.14
CA VAL A 90 -2.94 6.02 5.74
C VAL A 90 -4.44 6.28 5.72
N GLN A 91 -5.25 5.36 5.17
CA GLN A 91 -6.71 5.52 5.19
C GLN A 91 -7.30 5.59 6.61
N ALA A 92 -6.77 4.80 7.54
CA ALA A 92 -7.20 4.85 8.93
C ALA A 92 -6.77 6.15 9.63
N LEU A 93 -5.57 6.67 9.33
CA LEU A 93 -5.12 7.98 9.82
C LEU A 93 -6.00 9.12 9.29
N GLU A 94 -6.28 9.13 7.98
CA GLU A 94 -7.13 10.13 7.32
C GLU A 94 -8.52 10.17 7.96
N MET A 95 -9.16 9.02 8.14
CA MET A 95 -10.47 8.90 8.78
C MET A 95 -10.47 9.34 10.25
N ILE A 96 -9.44 8.99 11.01
CA ILE A 96 -9.38 9.40 12.42
C ILE A 96 -9.14 10.90 12.56
N LEU A 97 -8.28 11.49 11.73
CA LEU A 97 -8.04 12.93 11.75
C LEU A 97 -9.29 13.71 11.36
N ASP A 98 -10.00 13.21 10.35
CA ASP A 98 -11.24 13.77 9.86
C ASP A 98 -12.27 13.94 10.98
N LYS A 99 -12.58 12.87 11.73
CA LYS A 99 -13.61 12.87 12.77
C LYS A 99 -13.03 12.90 14.19
N TYR A 100 -11.87 13.51 14.37
CA TYR A 100 -11.10 13.40 15.62
C TYR A 100 -11.89 13.88 16.85
N GLY A 101 -12.49 15.06 16.78
CA GLY A 101 -13.28 15.62 17.88
C GLY A 101 -14.47 14.72 18.20
N VAL A 102 -15.14 14.17 17.18
CA VAL A 102 -16.30 13.28 17.37
C VAL A 102 -15.93 12.04 18.16
N TYR A 103 -14.78 11.42 17.82
CA TYR A 103 -14.30 10.27 18.56
C TYR A 103 -13.98 10.60 20.02
N LEU A 104 -13.45 11.79 20.29
CA LEU A 104 -13.16 12.23 21.66
C LEU A 104 -14.43 12.55 22.44
N THR A 105 -15.38 13.29 21.87
CA THR A 105 -16.70 13.54 22.48
C THR A 105 -17.43 12.25 22.78
N HIS A 106 -17.42 11.28 21.86
CA HIS A 106 -18.05 9.99 22.13
C HIS A 106 -17.34 9.21 23.24
N LEU A 107 -16.00 9.26 23.30
CA LEU A 107 -15.25 8.66 24.41
C LEU A 107 -15.60 9.30 25.74
N GLU A 108 -15.72 10.62 25.79
CA GLU A 108 -16.13 11.38 26.98
C GLU A 108 -17.53 10.94 27.45
N ASN A 109 -18.52 10.91 26.54
CA ASN A 109 -19.87 10.41 26.85
C ASN A 109 -19.85 8.97 27.41
N MET A 110 -19.02 8.09 26.84
CA MET A 110 -18.87 6.72 27.34
C MET A 110 -18.17 6.64 28.71
N THR A 111 -17.44 7.67 29.14
CA THR A 111 -16.89 7.72 30.50
C THR A 111 -17.92 8.08 31.56
N GLU A 112 -19.02 8.73 31.17
CA GLU A 112 -20.08 9.18 32.07
C GLU A 112 -21.29 8.23 32.04
N ASP A 113 -21.44 7.45 30.97
CA ASP A 113 -22.56 6.51 30.80
C ASP A 113 -22.53 5.39 31.87
N ILE A 114 -23.56 5.42 32.72
CA ILE A 114 -23.73 4.49 33.84
C ILE A 114 -23.94 3.03 33.39
N THR A 115 -24.35 2.82 32.12
CA THR A 115 -24.62 1.48 31.55
C THR A 115 -23.36 0.67 31.28
N PHE A 116 -22.19 1.31 31.20
CA PHE A 116 -20.91 0.61 31.12
C PHE A 116 -20.42 0.16 32.50
N THR A 117 -19.60 -0.88 32.53
CA THR A 117 -18.95 -1.29 33.78
C THR A 117 -17.95 -0.24 34.26
N ASN A 118 -17.68 -0.19 35.57
CA ASN A 118 -16.63 0.68 36.14
C ASN A 118 -15.27 0.49 35.46
N ALA A 119 -14.92 -0.75 35.12
CA ALA A 119 -13.68 -1.09 34.44
C ALA A 119 -13.63 -0.52 33.00
N GLU A 120 -14.73 -0.59 32.25
CA GLU A 120 -14.83 0.00 30.91
C GLU A 120 -14.77 1.52 30.95
N ARG A 121 -15.50 2.17 31.87
CA ARG A 121 -15.44 3.62 32.06
C ARG A 121 -14.01 4.09 32.39
N ALA A 122 -13.33 3.40 33.31
CA ALA A 122 -11.93 3.71 33.64
C ALA A 122 -11.01 3.58 32.42
N LYS A 123 -11.23 2.56 31.57
CA LYS A 123 -10.49 2.37 30.33
C LYS A 123 -10.74 3.50 29.32
N PHE A 124 -12.01 3.89 29.10
CA PHE A 124 -12.34 5.01 28.22
C PHE A 124 -11.76 6.32 28.76
N LYS A 125 -11.76 6.52 30.07
CA LYS A 125 -11.14 7.70 30.71
C LYS A 125 -9.64 7.75 30.47
N GLY A 126 -8.96 6.60 30.55
CA GLY A 126 -7.54 6.49 30.20
C GLY A 126 -7.27 6.82 28.74
N TYR A 127 -8.12 6.35 27.82
CA TYR A 127 -8.02 6.68 26.40
C TYR A 127 -8.28 8.16 26.12
N HIS A 128 -9.36 8.72 26.65
CA HIS A 128 -9.71 10.13 26.50
C HIS A 128 -8.57 11.04 27.00
N LYS A 129 -8.05 10.79 28.22
CA LYS A 129 -6.92 11.54 28.79
C LYS A 129 -5.66 11.50 27.92
N LYS A 130 -5.38 10.36 27.29
CA LYS A 130 -4.20 10.22 26.41
C LYS A 130 -4.40 10.90 25.07
N TRP A 131 -5.61 10.83 24.52
CA TRP A 131 -5.88 11.24 23.14
C TRP A 131 -6.35 12.70 23.03
N ILE A 132 -6.85 13.33 24.09
CA ILE A 132 -7.15 14.77 24.09
C ILE A 132 -5.92 15.68 23.92
N HIS A 133 -4.71 15.15 24.09
CA HIS A 133 -3.47 15.92 23.85
C HIS A 133 -3.28 16.26 22.37
N ALA A 134 -3.01 17.54 22.10
CA ALA A 134 -2.81 18.10 20.75
C ALA A 134 -1.73 17.37 19.93
N ARG A 135 -0.74 16.75 20.59
CA ARG A 135 0.31 15.97 19.93
C ARG A 135 -0.26 14.86 19.06
N MET A 136 -1.39 14.27 19.45
CA MET A 136 -1.99 13.14 18.73
C MET A 136 -2.48 13.54 17.33
N PRO A 137 -3.42 14.49 17.15
CA PRO A 137 -3.85 14.89 15.82
C PRO A 137 -2.72 15.53 14.99
N LEU A 138 -1.76 16.22 15.62
CA LEU A 138 -0.58 16.75 14.94
C LEU A 138 0.32 15.64 14.39
N TYR A 139 0.59 14.57 15.14
CA TYR A 139 1.34 13.41 14.66
C TYR A 139 0.58 12.65 13.57
N ILE A 140 -0.74 12.51 13.69
CA ILE A 140 -1.57 11.89 12.63
C ILE A 140 -1.44 12.68 11.33
N ALA A 141 -1.63 14.01 11.38
CA ALA A 141 -1.48 14.88 10.23
C ALA A 141 -0.08 14.78 9.61
N LEU A 142 0.96 14.71 10.44
CA LEU A 142 2.33 14.51 9.97
C LEU A 142 2.53 13.14 9.31
N PHE A 143 2.04 12.06 9.91
CA PHE A 143 2.22 10.71 9.38
C PHE A 143 1.45 10.48 8.09
N ILE A 144 0.29 11.13 7.89
CA ILE A 144 -0.42 11.10 6.59
C ILE A 144 0.51 11.62 5.48
N GLU A 145 1.17 12.75 5.72
CA GLU A 145 2.10 13.37 4.76
C GLU A 145 3.32 12.49 4.48
N ILE A 146 4.00 12.02 5.53
CA ILE A 146 5.25 11.26 5.39
C ILE A 146 5.00 9.88 4.78
N LEU A 147 3.85 9.25 5.06
CA LEU A 147 3.52 7.93 4.53
C LEU A 147 2.90 7.98 3.12
N ALA A 148 2.47 9.16 2.63
CA ALA A 148 1.86 9.27 1.30
C ALA A 148 2.79 8.80 0.16
N PRO A 149 4.08 9.17 0.11
CA PRO A 149 5.01 8.65 -0.90
C PRO A 149 5.14 7.12 -0.85
N ALA A 150 5.21 6.54 0.36
CA ALA A 150 5.29 5.09 0.54
C ALA A 150 3.99 4.36 0.15
N LYS A 151 2.82 4.98 0.40
CA LYS A 151 1.52 4.49 -0.06
C LYS A 151 1.45 4.45 -1.58
N MET A 152 1.87 5.53 -2.25
CA MET A 152 1.92 5.60 -3.72
C MET A 152 2.85 4.53 -4.27
N LEU A 153 4.08 4.45 -3.74
CA LEU A 153 5.07 3.48 -4.17
C LEU A 153 4.59 2.03 -3.99
N SER A 154 4.00 1.71 -2.83
CA SER A 154 3.40 0.40 -2.57
C SER A 154 2.28 0.06 -3.55
N LYS A 155 1.47 1.04 -3.96
CA LYS A 155 0.41 0.84 -4.96
C LYS A 155 1.00 0.60 -6.35
N CYS A 156 2.06 1.32 -6.74
CA CYS A 156 2.78 1.08 -7.99
C CYS A 156 3.33 -0.35 -8.06
N PHE A 157 3.95 -0.84 -6.99
CA PHE A 157 4.43 -2.23 -6.88
C PHE A 157 3.34 -3.31 -6.86
N GLN A 158 2.08 -2.93 -6.91
CA GLN A 158 0.93 -3.83 -7.02
C GLN A 158 0.22 -3.69 -8.37
N SER A 159 0.77 -2.89 -9.29
CA SER A 159 0.24 -2.74 -10.64
C SER A 159 0.66 -3.92 -11.50
N ASP A 160 -0.20 -4.35 -12.40
CA ASP A 160 0.05 -5.49 -13.31
C ASP A 160 1.01 -5.14 -14.48
N GLU A 161 1.40 -3.86 -14.59
CA GLU A 161 2.18 -3.29 -15.70
C GLU A 161 3.54 -2.72 -15.25
N ILE A 162 4.10 -3.20 -14.12
CA ILE A 162 5.30 -2.59 -13.53
C ILE A 162 6.63 -3.22 -13.96
N ASP A 163 7.34 -2.56 -14.86
CA ASP A 163 8.70 -2.96 -15.23
C ASP A 163 9.80 -2.39 -14.28
N VAL A 164 11.04 -2.87 -14.46
CA VAL A 164 12.23 -2.47 -13.67
C VAL A 164 12.53 -0.97 -13.75
N LEU A 165 12.42 -0.38 -14.95
CA LEU A 165 12.72 1.03 -15.20
C LEU A 165 11.66 1.92 -14.55
N ALA A 166 10.39 1.55 -14.69
CA ALA A 166 9.25 2.18 -14.03
C ALA A 166 9.40 2.10 -12.51
N SER A 167 9.77 0.93 -11.97
CA SER A 167 10.08 0.73 -10.54
C SER A 167 11.14 1.71 -10.04
N SER A 168 12.25 1.85 -10.76
CA SER A 168 13.31 2.81 -10.42
C SER A 168 12.78 4.26 -10.45
N GLY A 169 12.01 4.61 -11.49
CA GLY A 169 11.35 5.91 -11.61
C GLY A 169 10.42 6.22 -10.42
N PHE A 170 9.60 5.26 -9.99
CA PHE A 170 8.70 5.42 -8.84
C PHE A 170 9.46 5.60 -7.53
N VAL A 171 10.58 4.90 -7.33
CA VAL A 171 11.46 5.10 -6.16
C VAL A 171 12.04 6.51 -6.15
N GLN A 172 12.56 6.99 -7.29
CA GLN A 172 13.08 8.36 -7.38
C GLN A 172 11.99 9.41 -7.17
N GLN A 173 10.77 9.17 -7.66
CA GLN A 173 9.63 10.03 -7.42
C GLN A 173 9.26 10.09 -5.94
N ALA A 174 9.23 8.94 -5.25
CA ALA A 174 8.95 8.88 -3.81
C ALA A 174 10.03 9.63 -2.99
N LYS A 175 11.32 9.46 -3.33
CA LYS A 175 12.44 10.19 -2.71
C LYS A 175 12.32 11.70 -2.94
N SER A 176 12.02 12.11 -4.18
CA SER A 176 11.83 13.52 -4.53
C SER A 176 10.66 14.13 -3.76
N HIS A 177 9.57 13.38 -3.59
CA HIS A 177 8.44 13.81 -2.78
C HIS A 177 8.82 13.96 -1.30
N LEU A 178 9.51 12.99 -0.69
CA LEU A 178 9.99 13.08 0.69
C LEU A 178 10.94 14.27 0.89
N ASN A 179 11.84 14.53 -0.07
CA ASN A 179 12.71 15.71 -0.06
C ASN A 179 11.92 17.03 -0.11
N ARG A 180 10.82 17.08 -0.88
CA ARG A 180 9.92 18.23 -0.90
C ARG A 180 9.25 18.43 0.47
N ILE A 181 8.78 17.37 1.10
CA ILE A 181 8.20 17.42 2.46
C ILE A 181 9.26 17.87 3.49
N GLN A 182 10.51 17.43 3.34
CA GLN A 182 11.63 17.83 4.19
C GLN A 182 11.90 19.34 4.11
N LYS A 183 11.92 19.89 2.89
CA LYS A 183 12.11 21.34 2.65
C LYS A 183 10.90 22.18 3.06
N THR A 184 9.70 21.62 3.01
CA THR A 184 8.46 22.34 3.36
C THR A 184 8.38 22.60 4.87
N LYS A 185 8.04 23.83 5.27
CA LYS A 185 7.80 24.15 6.69
C LYS A 185 6.66 23.30 7.23
N PHE A 186 6.77 22.81 8.47
CA PHE A 186 5.76 21.94 9.10
C PHE A 186 4.33 22.47 8.96
N ILE A 187 4.13 23.77 9.23
CA ILE A 187 2.82 24.44 9.15
C ILE A 187 2.25 24.53 7.72
N ASN A 188 3.09 24.37 6.71
CA ASN A 188 2.73 24.47 5.29
C ASN A 188 2.49 23.10 4.65
N LEU A 189 2.68 22.00 5.39
CA LEU A 189 2.33 20.67 4.89
C LEU A 189 0.80 20.60 4.69
N PRO A 190 0.28 20.09 3.56
CA PRO A 190 -1.15 20.19 3.23
C PRO A 190 -2.10 19.74 4.33
N THR A 191 -1.89 18.57 4.91
CA THR A 191 -2.75 17.99 5.96
C THR A 191 -2.58 18.71 7.29
N VAL A 192 -1.35 19.13 7.63
CA VAL A 192 -1.10 19.94 8.83
C VAL A 192 -1.75 21.31 8.70
N LYS A 193 -1.61 21.97 7.54
CA LYS A 193 -2.22 23.27 7.24
C LYS A 193 -3.73 23.20 7.37
N ARG A 194 -4.37 22.17 6.77
CA ARG A 194 -5.81 21.93 6.88
C ARG A 194 -6.25 21.71 8.33
N PHE A 195 -5.55 20.86 9.06
CA PHE A 195 -5.82 20.65 10.49
C PHE A 195 -5.73 21.96 11.28
N LEU A 196 -4.63 22.71 11.12
CA LEU A 196 -4.40 23.96 11.84
C LEU A 196 -5.42 25.05 11.48
N ALA A 197 -5.91 25.10 10.24
CA ALA A 197 -6.94 26.05 9.81
C ALA A 197 -8.29 25.81 10.52
N LYS A 198 -8.58 24.56 10.91
CA LYS A 198 -9.77 24.18 11.67
C LYS A 198 -9.61 24.31 13.19
N VAL A 199 -8.42 24.64 13.68
CA VAL A 199 -8.19 24.87 15.11
C VAL A 199 -8.54 26.33 15.44
N THR A 200 -9.51 26.52 16.34
CA THR A 200 -9.92 27.86 16.80
C THR A 200 -9.33 28.14 18.18
N GLU A 201 -8.81 29.35 18.37
CA GLU A 201 -8.35 29.82 19.67
C GLU A 201 -9.44 30.65 20.36
N LYS A 202 -9.80 30.26 21.60
CA LYS A 202 -10.74 30.99 22.46
C LYS A 202 -10.18 31.01 23.87
N GLU A 203 -10.05 32.20 24.48
CA GLU A 203 -9.58 32.36 25.86
C GLU A 203 -8.22 31.67 26.15
N GLY A 204 -7.30 31.67 25.18
CA GLY A 204 -5.99 31.01 25.29
C GLY A 204 -6.04 29.48 25.22
N LYS A 205 -7.20 28.88 24.95
CA LYS A 205 -7.38 27.45 24.69
C LYS A 205 -7.61 27.20 23.20
N PHE A 206 -7.09 26.08 22.72
CA PHE A 206 -7.19 25.67 21.31
C PHE A 206 -8.23 24.57 21.17
N TYR A 207 -9.19 24.76 20.28
CA TYR A 207 -10.30 23.83 20.05
C TYR A 207 -10.24 23.24 18.65
N PHE A 208 -10.51 21.95 18.53
CA PHE A 208 -10.69 21.25 17.26
C PHE A 208 -12.02 20.48 17.31
N GLN A 209 -12.94 20.79 16.39
CA GLN A 209 -14.28 20.16 16.34
C GLN A 209 -14.99 20.17 17.70
N GLY A 210 -14.96 21.33 18.38
CA GLY A 210 -15.58 21.52 19.70
C GLY A 210 -14.77 21.00 20.90
N VAL A 211 -13.70 20.23 20.67
CA VAL A 211 -12.89 19.65 21.75
C VAL A 211 -11.66 20.50 22.07
N ALA A 212 -11.48 20.86 23.34
CA ALA A 212 -10.28 21.58 23.81
C ALA A 212 -9.05 20.65 23.80
N LEU A 213 -8.05 20.99 23.00
CA LEU A 213 -6.82 20.22 22.88
C LEU A 213 -5.80 20.63 23.95
N ASN A 214 -5.30 19.65 24.69
CA ASN A 214 -4.31 19.90 25.74
C ASN A 214 -2.91 20.14 25.16
N ASP A 215 -2.20 21.11 25.75
CA ASP A 215 -0.77 21.38 25.50
C ASP A 215 -0.44 21.71 24.03
N PHE A 216 -1.31 22.48 23.35
CA PHE A 216 -1.23 22.70 21.90
C PHE A 216 0.06 23.36 21.43
N VAL A 217 0.49 24.45 22.08
CA VAL A 217 1.68 25.22 21.66
C VAL A 217 2.95 24.37 21.75
N ASN A 218 3.15 23.69 22.87
CA ASN A 218 4.30 22.81 23.08
C ASN A 218 4.24 21.58 22.16
N ALA A 219 3.07 20.95 22.02
CA ALA A 219 2.89 19.82 21.11
C ALA A 219 3.25 20.19 19.65
N LYS A 220 2.80 21.35 19.18
CA LYS A 220 3.13 21.88 17.85
C LYS A 220 4.63 22.06 17.66
N TYR A 221 5.33 22.56 18.68
CA TYR A 221 6.78 22.69 18.67
C TYR A 221 7.50 21.33 18.63
N LEU A 222 7.09 20.38 19.49
CA LEU A 222 7.70 19.05 19.57
C LEU A 222 7.52 18.24 18.28
N VAL A 223 6.30 18.21 17.72
CA VAL A 223 6.02 17.49 16.46
C VAL A 223 6.77 18.14 15.29
N LYS A 224 6.88 19.47 15.27
CA LYS A 224 7.71 20.17 14.28
C LYS A 224 9.18 19.73 14.37
N LYS A 225 9.73 19.57 15.58
CA LYS A 225 11.13 19.15 15.80
C LYS A 225 11.38 17.70 15.38
N SER A 226 10.41 16.80 15.59
CA SER A 226 10.54 15.38 15.21
C SER A 226 10.33 15.09 13.73
N LYS A 227 9.85 16.09 12.94
CA LYS A 227 9.58 15.96 11.50
C LYS A 227 10.73 15.31 10.72
N SER A 228 11.95 15.83 10.86
CA SER A 228 13.11 15.36 10.11
C SER A 228 13.45 13.91 10.42
N ILE A 229 13.36 13.52 11.70
CA ILE A 229 13.65 12.15 12.16
C ILE A 229 12.68 11.17 11.49
N HIS A 230 11.38 11.51 11.45
CA HIS A 230 10.39 10.64 10.82
C HIS A 230 10.54 10.53 9.30
N ILE A 231 10.91 11.63 8.62
CA ILE A 231 11.18 11.62 7.18
C ILE A 231 12.42 10.77 6.86
N GLU A 232 13.47 10.91 7.66
CA GLU A 232 14.69 10.12 7.52
C GLU A 232 14.41 8.62 7.69
N LEU A 233 13.62 8.23 8.70
CA LEU A 233 13.24 6.82 8.89
C LEU A 233 12.51 6.24 7.67
N VAL A 234 11.55 6.98 7.10
CA VAL A 234 10.81 6.53 5.90
C VAL A 234 11.70 6.52 4.66
N THR A 235 12.58 7.51 4.51
CA THR A 235 13.55 7.57 3.40
C THR A 235 14.50 6.38 3.46
N ASN A 236 15.08 6.10 4.62
CA ASN A 236 15.97 4.96 4.82
C ASN A 236 15.22 3.63 4.67
N SER A 237 13.92 3.57 4.99
CA SER A 237 13.11 2.37 4.73
C SER A 237 12.97 2.06 3.24
N ILE A 238 12.87 3.10 2.41
CA ILE A 238 12.77 2.98 0.94
C ILE A 238 14.14 2.59 0.37
N ILE A 239 15.22 3.26 0.78
CA ILE A 239 16.58 3.03 0.26
C ILE A 239 17.06 1.59 0.54
N GLU A 240 17.07 1.16 1.80
CA GLU A 240 17.68 -0.13 2.19
C GLU A 240 17.00 -1.36 1.57
N ARG A 241 15.74 -1.24 1.18
CA ARG A 241 14.97 -2.37 0.64
C ARG A 241 14.83 -2.37 -0.87
N LEU A 242 15.19 -1.27 -1.54
CA LEU A 242 14.99 -1.10 -2.98
C LEU A 242 16.29 -0.77 -3.74
N GLU A 243 17.34 -0.33 -3.05
CA GLU A 243 18.62 0.08 -3.68
C GLU A 243 19.78 -0.89 -3.37
N THR A 244 19.54 -2.03 -2.69
CA THR A 244 20.57 -3.08 -2.58
C THR A 244 20.63 -3.91 -3.86
N SER A 245 21.83 -4.19 -4.38
CA SER A 245 22.10 -4.86 -5.67
C SER A 245 21.38 -6.20 -5.82
N ASP A 246 21.22 -6.93 -4.72
CA ASP A 246 20.53 -8.20 -4.69
C ASP A 246 19.02 -8.03 -4.91
N THR A 247 18.44 -6.89 -4.54
CA THR A 247 16.99 -6.67 -4.63
C THR A 247 16.53 -6.44 -6.07
N ILE A 248 17.26 -5.70 -6.89
CA ILE A 248 16.91 -5.53 -8.33
C ILE A 248 17.06 -6.87 -9.07
N THR A 249 18.10 -7.63 -8.73
CA THR A 249 18.40 -8.96 -9.30
C THR A 249 17.37 -10.01 -8.87
N ASP A 250 16.91 -9.96 -7.61
CA ASP A 250 15.84 -10.81 -7.05
C ASP A 250 14.43 -10.37 -7.52
N MET A 251 14.23 -9.07 -7.79
CA MET A 251 12.92 -8.49 -8.12
C MET A 251 12.39 -8.97 -9.47
N TYR A 252 13.29 -9.17 -10.43
CA TYR A 252 12.91 -9.44 -11.82
C TYR A 252 13.61 -10.65 -12.42
N GLY A 253 14.27 -11.47 -11.59
CA GLY A 253 14.97 -12.66 -12.07
C GLY A 253 16.06 -12.33 -13.09
N THR A 254 16.71 -11.16 -12.98
CA THR A 254 17.69 -10.68 -13.97
C THR A 254 18.92 -11.59 -14.09
N LYS A 255 19.14 -12.47 -13.11
CA LYS A 255 20.11 -13.59 -13.21
C LYS A 255 19.78 -14.59 -14.32
N VAL A 256 18.53 -14.67 -14.79
CA VAL A 256 18.10 -15.58 -15.86
C VAL A 256 18.58 -15.10 -17.23
N LEU A 257 18.97 -13.82 -17.38
CA LEU A 257 19.51 -13.25 -18.61
C LEU A 257 20.98 -12.86 -18.46
N ASN A 258 21.81 -13.67 -17.79
CA ASN A 258 23.25 -13.49 -17.91
C ASN A 258 23.70 -13.88 -19.33
N THR A 259 23.61 -12.92 -20.25
CA THR A 259 24.02 -13.03 -21.65
C THR A 259 25.53 -12.94 -21.83
N GLU A 260 26.32 -12.81 -20.76
CA GLU A 260 27.78 -12.89 -20.83
C GLU A 260 28.27 -14.26 -21.32
N ALA A 261 27.42 -15.29 -21.25
CA ALA A 261 27.67 -16.60 -21.86
C ALA A 261 27.33 -16.68 -23.37
N CYS A 262 26.60 -15.70 -23.93
CA CYS A 262 26.26 -15.66 -25.35
C CYS A 262 27.34 -14.88 -26.10
N GLN A 263 28.39 -15.59 -26.51
CA GLN A 263 29.39 -15.05 -27.41
C GLN A 263 28.78 -14.88 -28.82
N GLY A 264 28.59 -13.62 -29.22
CA GLY A 264 28.79 -13.10 -30.57
C GLY A 264 27.98 -13.60 -31.78
N GLU A 265 27.59 -14.87 -31.89
CA GLU A 265 27.18 -15.44 -33.19
C GLU A 265 25.82 -16.14 -33.22
N ASP A 266 25.12 -16.33 -32.12
CA ASP A 266 23.89 -17.15 -32.10
C ASP A 266 22.61 -16.37 -31.73
N ILE A 267 22.20 -15.45 -32.60
CA ILE A 267 20.91 -14.73 -32.46
C ILE A 267 19.71 -15.70 -32.64
N GLU A 268 19.82 -16.70 -33.52
CA GLU A 268 18.76 -17.72 -33.69
C GLU A 268 18.61 -18.64 -32.46
N CYS A 269 19.71 -18.92 -31.75
CA CYS A 269 19.68 -19.72 -30.52
C CYS A 269 19.00 -18.94 -29.37
N LEU A 270 19.14 -17.61 -29.37
CA LEU A 270 18.44 -16.74 -28.42
C LEU A 270 16.91 -16.77 -28.63
N ASP A 271 16.46 -16.68 -29.89
CA ASP A 271 15.03 -16.71 -30.23
C ASP A 271 14.39 -18.09 -29.94
N LEU A 272 15.11 -19.18 -30.22
CA LEU A 272 14.70 -20.54 -29.85
C LEU A 272 14.63 -20.72 -28.33
N TYR A 273 15.65 -20.27 -27.60
CA TYR A 273 15.69 -20.33 -26.13
C TYR A 273 14.57 -19.50 -25.49
N ILE A 274 14.31 -18.30 -26.02
CA ILE A 274 13.21 -17.42 -25.57
C ILE A 274 11.86 -18.09 -25.85
N SER A 275 11.66 -18.66 -27.05
CA SER A 275 10.43 -19.34 -27.43
C SER A 275 10.14 -20.56 -26.55
N GLU A 276 11.14 -21.40 -26.27
CA GLU A 276 11.01 -22.53 -25.35
C GLU A 276 10.68 -22.06 -23.93
N LYS A 277 11.34 -20.99 -23.45
CA LYS A 277 11.07 -20.43 -22.12
C LYS A 277 9.68 -19.78 -22.00
N ILE A 278 9.18 -19.13 -23.04
CA ILE A 278 7.81 -18.60 -23.07
C ILE A 278 6.79 -19.75 -23.04
N SER A 279 7.01 -20.78 -23.85
CA SER A 279 6.16 -21.97 -23.92
C SER A 279 6.10 -22.68 -22.55
N PHE A 280 7.25 -22.75 -21.88
CA PHE A 280 7.40 -23.30 -20.54
C PHE A 280 6.68 -22.47 -19.46
N ILE A 281 6.80 -21.15 -19.47
CA ILE A 281 6.08 -20.27 -18.53
C ILE A 281 4.57 -20.37 -18.75
N ARG A 282 4.10 -20.52 -20.00
CA ARG A 282 2.68 -20.77 -20.31
C ARG A 282 2.20 -22.10 -19.72
N ALA A 283 2.96 -23.19 -19.92
CA ALA A 283 2.62 -24.49 -19.37
C ALA A 283 2.54 -24.49 -17.82
N GLN A 284 3.41 -23.72 -17.16
CA GLN A 284 3.40 -23.56 -15.70
C GLN A 284 2.18 -22.79 -15.20
N ARG A 285 1.75 -21.76 -15.93
CA ARG A 285 0.50 -21.03 -15.64
C ARG A 285 -0.71 -21.95 -15.76
N GLU A 286 -0.76 -22.77 -16.81
CA GLU A 286 -1.85 -23.73 -17.04
C GLU A 286 -1.92 -24.80 -15.95
N LEU A 287 -0.78 -25.31 -15.49
CA LEU A 287 -0.69 -26.24 -14.36
C LEU A 287 -1.20 -25.61 -13.05
N LEU A 288 -0.76 -24.37 -12.75
CA LEU A 288 -1.17 -23.66 -11.53
C LEU A 288 -2.66 -23.32 -11.54
N ASP A 289 -3.21 -22.96 -12.71
CA ASP A 289 -4.65 -22.75 -12.91
C ASP A 289 -5.45 -24.05 -12.74
N ALA A 290 -4.96 -25.18 -13.27
CA ALA A 290 -5.61 -26.48 -13.12
C ALA A 290 -5.63 -26.97 -11.66
N GLU A 291 -4.52 -26.81 -10.93
CA GLU A 291 -4.41 -27.14 -9.50
C GLU A 291 -5.36 -26.27 -8.65
N TYR A 292 -5.47 -24.97 -8.99
CA TYR A 292 -6.37 -24.04 -8.31
C TYR A 292 -7.84 -24.43 -8.50
N ILE A 293 -8.22 -24.75 -9.74
CA ILE A 293 -9.57 -25.22 -10.05
C ILE A 293 -9.86 -26.53 -9.29
N ARG A 294 -8.91 -27.48 -9.25
CA ARG A 294 -9.07 -28.74 -8.50
C ARG A 294 -9.37 -28.48 -7.02
N LEU A 295 -8.55 -27.66 -6.35
CA LEU A 295 -8.72 -27.33 -4.94
C LEU A 295 -10.00 -26.55 -4.66
N GLN A 296 -10.41 -25.68 -5.59
CA GLN A 296 -11.66 -24.96 -5.48
C GLN A 296 -12.86 -25.93 -5.52
N MET A 297 -12.89 -26.85 -6.48
CA MET A 297 -13.95 -27.87 -6.56
C MET A 297 -13.97 -28.77 -5.31
N GLU A 298 -12.81 -29.13 -4.78
CA GLU A 298 -12.68 -29.96 -3.58
C GLU A 298 -13.22 -29.23 -2.33
N CYS A 299 -12.94 -27.94 -2.19
CA CYS A 299 -13.55 -27.11 -1.14
C CYS A 299 -15.07 -26.99 -1.31
N GLU A 300 -15.56 -26.73 -2.52
CA GLU A 300 -17.00 -26.63 -2.82
C GLU A 300 -17.76 -27.94 -2.56
N ASN A 301 -17.14 -29.09 -2.79
CA ASN A 301 -17.71 -30.40 -2.46
C ASN A 301 -17.75 -30.64 -0.95
N LEU A 302 -16.70 -30.24 -0.22
CA LEU A 302 -16.67 -30.33 1.25
C LEU A 302 -17.73 -29.42 1.91
N GLU A 303 -17.99 -28.22 1.37
CA GLU A 303 -19.08 -27.34 1.85
C GLU A 303 -20.47 -27.95 1.67
N LYS A 304 -20.65 -28.77 0.63
CA LYS A 304 -21.91 -29.49 0.37
C LYS A 304 -22.10 -30.67 1.32
N GLU A 305 -21.03 -31.39 1.68
CA GLU A 305 -21.09 -32.55 2.57
C GLU A 305 -21.14 -32.19 4.06
N TYR A 306 -20.46 -31.11 4.50
CA TYR A 306 -20.33 -30.78 5.93
C TYR A 306 -20.90 -29.40 6.27
N LYS A 307 -22.22 -29.33 6.53
CA LYS A 307 -22.87 -28.06 6.89
C LYS A 307 -22.54 -27.52 8.29
N ASN A 308 -21.94 -28.28 9.22
CA ASN A 308 -21.89 -27.86 10.63
C ASN A 308 -20.64 -28.16 11.48
N SER A 309 -19.51 -28.60 10.92
CA SER A 309 -18.23 -28.51 11.66
C SER A 309 -17.03 -28.63 10.73
N ILE A 310 -16.18 -27.60 10.72
CA ILE A 310 -14.91 -27.59 9.97
C ILE A 310 -13.83 -28.23 10.83
N GLY A 311 -13.39 -29.42 10.46
CA GLY A 311 -12.26 -30.10 11.08
C GLY A 311 -10.89 -29.48 10.76
N PRO A 312 -9.79 -30.11 11.20
CA PRO A 312 -8.43 -29.63 10.95
C PRO A 312 -7.99 -29.77 9.49
N HIS A 313 -8.48 -30.79 8.79
CA HIS A 313 -8.10 -31.10 7.41
C HIS A 313 -8.72 -30.10 6.42
N GLU A 314 -9.99 -29.77 6.61
CA GLU A 314 -10.73 -28.77 5.84
C GLU A 314 -10.09 -27.40 6.01
N ARG A 315 -9.70 -27.02 7.25
CA ARG A 315 -8.92 -25.79 7.51
C ARG A 315 -7.60 -25.74 6.75
N SER A 316 -6.94 -26.89 6.56
CA SER A 316 -5.69 -26.95 5.79
C SER A 316 -5.92 -26.76 4.29
N LEU A 317 -7.02 -27.30 3.75
CA LEU A 317 -7.43 -27.13 2.34
C LEU A 317 -7.82 -25.68 2.04
N TYR A 318 -8.63 -25.04 2.88
CA TYR A 318 -8.96 -23.61 2.72
C TYR A 318 -7.72 -22.71 2.80
N LYS A 319 -6.78 -23.05 3.68
CA LYS A 319 -5.52 -22.33 3.78
C LYS A 319 -4.68 -22.52 2.51
N ALA A 320 -4.57 -23.75 2.00
CA ALA A 320 -3.88 -24.04 0.75
C ALA A 320 -4.52 -23.31 -0.44
N LEU A 321 -5.86 -23.25 -0.51
CA LEU A 321 -6.58 -22.49 -1.53
C LEU A 321 -6.29 -20.99 -1.46
N GLU A 322 -6.25 -20.40 -0.26
CA GLU A 322 -5.95 -18.98 -0.08
C GLU A 322 -4.48 -18.67 -0.36
N ASP A 323 -3.56 -19.53 0.06
CA ASP A 323 -2.13 -19.42 -0.24
C ASP A 323 -1.89 -19.52 -1.77
N MET A 324 -2.55 -20.46 -2.46
CA MET A 324 -2.49 -20.59 -3.92
C MET A 324 -3.18 -19.45 -4.65
N LYS A 325 -4.24 -18.85 -4.10
CA LYS A 325 -4.87 -17.66 -4.67
C LYS A 325 -3.91 -16.48 -4.69
N VAL A 326 -3.10 -16.32 -3.63
CA VAL A 326 -2.04 -15.31 -3.54
C VAL A 326 -0.94 -15.60 -4.56
N GLU A 327 -0.53 -16.85 -4.70
CA GLU A 327 0.50 -17.28 -5.66
C GLU A 327 0.03 -17.12 -7.11
N ARG A 328 -1.20 -17.50 -7.42
CA ARG A 328 -1.86 -17.28 -8.71
C ARG A 328 -1.94 -15.79 -9.05
N GLN A 329 -2.29 -14.92 -8.10
CA GLN A 329 -2.26 -13.47 -8.31
C GLN A 329 -0.85 -12.95 -8.59
N ALA A 330 0.19 -13.53 -7.98
CA ALA A 330 1.57 -13.16 -8.27
C ALA A 330 2.02 -13.61 -9.67
N TYR A 331 1.62 -14.79 -10.14
CA TYR A 331 1.95 -15.33 -11.47
C TYR A 331 1.19 -14.67 -12.61
N HIS A 332 -0.12 -14.41 -12.44
CA HIS A 332 -0.94 -13.71 -13.44
C HIS A 332 -0.62 -12.20 -13.49
N GLY A 333 -0.11 -11.62 -12.41
CA GLY A 333 0.15 -10.18 -12.29
C GLY A 333 1.56 -9.70 -12.69
N ASN A 334 2.61 -10.53 -12.63
CA ASN A 334 3.99 -10.00 -12.77
C ASN A 334 4.95 -10.81 -13.67
N VAL A 335 4.79 -12.13 -13.85
CA VAL A 335 5.85 -12.90 -14.54
C VAL A 335 5.70 -12.87 -16.07
N PHE A 336 4.49 -12.67 -16.58
CA PHE A 336 4.21 -12.81 -18.01
C PHE A 336 4.34 -11.50 -18.82
N VAL A 337 4.01 -10.36 -18.19
CA VAL A 337 4.00 -9.05 -18.86
C VAL A 337 5.43 -8.51 -18.99
N ASP A 338 6.26 -8.71 -17.97
CA ASP A 338 7.66 -8.27 -17.98
C ASP A 338 8.51 -9.03 -19.01
N PHE A 339 8.26 -10.33 -19.20
CA PHE A 339 9.01 -11.13 -20.17
C PHE A 339 8.69 -10.74 -21.62
N LEU A 340 7.42 -10.44 -21.92
CA LEU A 340 6.98 -9.96 -23.23
C LEU A 340 7.42 -8.51 -23.48
N GLY A 341 7.35 -7.62 -22.47
CA GLY A 341 7.82 -6.24 -22.58
C GLY A 341 9.33 -6.12 -22.83
N TYR A 342 10.13 -6.98 -22.18
CA TYR A 342 11.57 -7.03 -22.40
C TYR A 342 11.93 -7.59 -23.80
N CYS A 343 11.21 -8.61 -24.28
CA CYS A 343 11.39 -9.16 -25.63
C CYS A 343 10.96 -8.16 -26.74
N ILE A 344 9.85 -7.44 -26.55
CA ILE A 344 9.36 -6.43 -27.51
C ILE A 344 10.31 -5.22 -27.58
N SER A 345 10.90 -4.83 -26.44
CA SER A 345 11.91 -3.76 -26.37
C SER A 345 13.22 -4.17 -27.08
N TYR A 346 13.61 -5.44 -26.99
CA TYR A 346 14.80 -5.97 -27.68
C TYR A 346 14.59 -6.08 -29.20
N VAL A 347 13.39 -6.46 -29.66
CA VAL A 347 13.05 -6.50 -31.09
C VAL A 347 12.98 -5.08 -31.69
N SER A 348 12.55 -4.08 -30.91
CA SER A 348 12.49 -2.66 -31.34
C SER A 348 13.83 -1.94 -31.31
N LEU A 349 14.85 -2.51 -30.64
CA LEU A 349 16.21 -1.99 -30.58
C LEU A 349 17.14 -2.56 -31.66
N LYS A 350 16.62 -3.33 -32.63
CA LYS A 350 17.38 -3.62 -33.84
C LYS A 350 17.78 -2.29 -34.49
N PRO A 351 19.08 -1.97 -34.61
CA PRO A 351 19.49 -0.83 -35.42
C PRO A 351 19.06 -1.14 -36.85
N ASP A 352 18.12 -0.34 -37.39
CA ASP A 352 17.85 -0.34 -38.81
C ASP A 352 19.16 0.06 -39.53
N PRO A 353 19.76 -0.81 -40.36
CA PRO A 353 21.08 -0.53 -40.96
C PRO A 353 21.09 0.71 -41.86
N GLN A 354 19.93 1.30 -42.17
CA GLN A 354 19.80 2.45 -43.06
C GLN A 354 19.76 3.82 -42.36
N PHE A 355 19.75 3.89 -41.02
CA PHE A 355 19.70 5.16 -40.27
C PHE A 355 20.97 5.45 -39.46
N SER A 356 22.14 5.08 -39.96
CA SER A 356 23.45 5.50 -39.43
C SER A 356 23.89 6.85 -40.01
N GLY A 357 23.09 7.90 -39.83
CA GLY A 357 23.48 9.23 -40.30
C GLY A 357 22.50 10.32 -39.91
N LYS A 358 22.93 11.18 -38.97
CA LYS A 358 22.26 12.40 -38.45
C LYS A 358 21.40 12.20 -37.21
N ILE A 359 22.05 12.01 -36.06
CA ILE A 359 21.48 12.47 -34.79
C ILE A 359 21.99 13.89 -34.55
N ARG A 360 21.11 14.88 -34.71
CA ARG A 360 21.29 16.22 -34.11
C ARG A 360 20.68 16.19 -32.70
N PRO A 361 21.30 16.82 -31.69
CA PRO A 361 20.75 16.85 -30.34
C PRO A 361 19.54 17.78 -30.30
N LEU A 362 18.38 17.27 -29.86
CA LEU A 362 17.22 18.10 -29.56
C LEU A 362 17.34 18.60 -28.10
N ASN A 363 17.82 19.84 -27.99
CA ASN A 363 17.67 20.68 -26.80
C ASN A 363 16.20 21.05 -26.57
N SER A 364 15.86 21.22 -25.29
CA SER A 364 14.82 22.05 -24.67
C SER A 364 13.65 22.59 -25.54
N ALA A 365 12.44 22.35 -25.02
CA ALA A 365 11.17 23.03 -25.29
C ALA A 365 10.44 22.66 -26.59
N THR A 366 9.46 21.77 -26.46
CA THR A 366 8.23 21.83 -27.27
C THR A 366 7.06 21.23 -26.50
N GLN A 367 6.11 22.10 -26.13
CA GLN A 367 4.73 21.74 -25.81
C GLN A 367 4.09 21.16 -27.07
N PHE A 368 3.26 20.12 -26.95
CA PHE A 368 2.26 19.77 -27.96
C PHE A 368 1.03 19.13 -27.28
N PRO A 369 -0.16 19.24 -27.90
CA PRO A 369 -1.38 19.64 -27.24
C PRO A 369 -2.34 18.46 -27.08
N LEU A 370 -3.32 18.63 -26.21
CA LEU A 370 -4.54 17.83 -26.20
C LEU A 370 -5.23 17.95 -27.56
N ASN A 371 -5.54 16.82 -28.19
CA ASN A 371 -6.66 16.76 -29.13
C ASN A 371 -7.41 15.43 -28.98
N GLU A 372 -8.71 15.58 -28.78
CA GLU A 372 -9.73 14.54 -28.73
C GLU A 372 -10.05 13.99 -30.14
N GLN A 373 -10.65 12.80 -30.18
CA GLN A 373 -11.20 12.05 -31.34
C GLN A 373 -10.12 11.31 -32.17
N GLN A 374 -10.22 10.01 -32.50
CA GLN A 374 -11.39 9.22 -32.84
C GLN A 374 -11.30 7.75 -32.39
N VAL A 375 -12.50 7.21 -32.17
CA VAL A 375 -12.88 5.82 -31.90
C VAL A 375 -12.81 4.98 -33.17
N SER A 376 -12.14 3.82 -33.14
CA SER A 376 -12.59 2.60 -33.83
C SER A 376 -11.73 1.39 -33.42
N ALA A 377 -12.37 0.35 -32.89
CA ALA A 377 -11.75 -0.96 -32.62
C ALA A 377 -11.72 -1.84 -33.89
N PRO A 378 -10.68 -2.65 -34.12
CA PRO A 378 -10.74 -3.71 -35.13
C PRO A 378 -11.26 -5.03 -34.53
N GLU A 379 -12.44 -5.45 -35.01
CA GLU A 379 -12.98 -6.80 -34.90
C GLU A 379 -12.08 -7.80 -35.65
N THR A 380 -11.33 -8.66 -34.97
CA THR A 380 -10.87 -9.94 -35.53
C THR A 380 -10.26 -10.83 -34.45
N LEU A 381 -11.11 -11.59 -33.72
CA LEU A 381 -10.75 -12.84 -33.03
C LEU A 381 -12.00 -13.48 -32.40
N LYS A 382 -13.03 -13.73 -33.21
CA LYS A 382 -14.27 -14.39 -32.78
C LYS A 382 -14.56 -15.75 -33.42
N ASN A 383 -13.64 -16.31 -34.19
CA ASN A 383 -13.84 -17.63 -34.80
C ASN A 383 -12.66 -18.54 -34.51
N LYS A 384 -12.76 -19.31 -33.42
CA LYS A 384 -12.14 -20.63 -33.20
C LYS A 384 -12.62 -21.17 -31.86
N LEU A 385 -13.85 -21.68 -31.85
CA LEU A 385 -14.41 -22.64 -30.89
C LEU A 385 -15.78 -23.07 -31.45
N VAL A 386 -15.75 -24.02 -32.38
CA VAL A 386 -16.84 -24.97 -32.67
C VAL A 386 -16.19 -26.33 -32.79
#